data_AF-A0A899FZ85-F1
#
_entry.id   AF-A0A899FZ85-F1
#
_cell.length_a   1.000
_cell.length_b   1.000
_cell.length_c   1.000
_cell.angle_alpha   90.00
_cell.angle_beta   90.00
_cell.angle_gamma   90.00
#
_symmetry.space_group_name_H-M   'P 1'
#
loop_
_entity.id
_entity.type
_entity.pdbx_description
1 polymer ?
#
loop_
_entity_poly.entity_id
_entity_poly.type
_entity_poly.pdbx_seq_one_letter_code
_entity_poly.pdbx_strand_id
1 'polypeptide(L)'
;MKSQDLSESHHTCMDASSDAEKDHETLYSLHDLLDSLTNTMLSNIKDVYNTRIALEEKLDCIVETELKICLDLANTPALEAIHSECIELKERISSIYETFGEIESRIGRCFSILNHYQS
;
A
#
# COMPACT_ATOMS: atom_id res chain seq x y z
N MET A 1 14.04 -66.24 43.88
CA MET A 1 13.68 -65.16 44.83
C MET A 1 14.38 -63.88 44.41
N LYS A 2 13.67 -62.74 44.58
CA LYS A 2 13.93 -61.34 44.15
C LYS A 2 13.51 -61.07 42.68
N SER A 3 12.32 -60.53 42.37
CA SER A 3 11.61 -59.28 42.76
C SER A 3 12.35 -58.03 42.25
N GLN A 4 11.86 -57.42 41.16
CA GLN A 4 11.07 -56.16 41.12
C GLN A 4 12.02 -54.94 41.14
N ASP A 5 12.11 -54.13 40.08
CA ASP A 5 11.21 -52.98 39.90
C ASP A 5 10.95 -52.62 38.43
N LEU A 6 9.66 -52.51 38.11
CA LEU A 6 9.07 -51.64 37.10
C LEU A 6 8.71 -50.34 37.83
N SER A 7 9.20 -49.18 37.37
CA SER A 7 8.55 -47.90 37.65
C SER A 7 9.10 -46.79 36.74
N GLU A 8 8.28 -46.47 35.73
CA GLU A 8 7.87 -45.12 35.30
C GLU A 8 8.90 -43.98 35.18
N SER A 9 8.97 -43.41 33.97
CA SER A 9 8.58 -42.01 33.76
C SER A 9 8.49 -41.72 32.25
N HIS A 10 7.32 -41.97 31.68
CA HIS A 10 6.90 -41.40 30.39
C HIS A 10 6.29 -40.03 30.65
N HIS A 11 7.09 -38.98 30.83
CA HIS A 11 6.58 -37.61 30.90
C HIS A 11 7.62 -36.60 30.41
N THR A 12 7.91 -36.59 29.10
CA THR A 12 8.52 -35.42 28.44
C THR A 12 8.33 -35.46 26.91
N CYS A 13 7.12 -35.76 26.43
CA CYS A 13 6.82 -35.71 24.99
C CYS A 13 5.34 -35.37 24.73
N MET A 14 4.83 -34.34 25.41
CA MET A 14 3.52 -33.75 25.07
C MET A 14 3.61 -32.22 24.92
N ASP A 15 4.51 -31.55 25.65
CA ASP A 15 4.62 -30.09 25.59
C ASP A 15 5.19 -29.58 24.25
N ALA A 16 6.24 -30.22 23.73
CA ALA A 16 6.86 -29.79 22.46
C ALA A 16 5.95 -29.98 21.22
N SER A 17 4.98 -30.88 21.28
CA SER A 17 4.05 -31.13 20.17
C SER A 17 2.92 -30.08 20.14
N SER A 18 2.42 -29.69 21.31
CA SER A 18 1.41 -28.63 21.45
C SER A 18 1.98 -27.25 21.08
N ASP A 19 3.22 -26.99 21.48
CA ASP A 19 3.87 -25.70 21.22
C ASP A 19 4.18 -25.51 19.72
N ALA A 20 4.60 -26.57 19.01
CA ALA A 20 4.81 -26.51 17.56
C ALA A 20 3.51 -26.32 16.76
N GLU A 21 2.40 -26.89 17.22
CA GLU A 21 1.07 -26.74 16.59
C GLU A 21 0.54 -25.31 16.77
N LYS A 22 0.72 -24.73 17.97
CA LYS A 22 0.43 -23.32 18.27
C LYS A 22 1.29 -22.35 17.47
N ASP A 23 2.58 -22.63 17.35
CA ASP A 23 3.50 -21.80 16.56
C ASP A 23 3.10 -21.82 15.07
N HIS A 24 2.63 -22.96 14.56
CA HIS A 24 2.15 -23.09 13.19
C HIS A 24 0.83 -22.34 12.95
N GLU A 25 -0.13 -22.44 13.86
CA GLU A 25 -1.41 -21.70 13.81
C GLU A 25 -1.20 -20.17 13.93
N THR A 26 -0.24 -19.76 14.74
CA THR A 26 0.16 -18.35 14.88
C THR A 26 0.80 -17.83 13.61
N LEU A 27 1.65 -18.63 12.94
CA LEU A 27 2.25 -18.30 11.65
C LEU A 27 1.21 -18.11 10.54
N TYR A 28 0.21 -19.01 10.44
CA TYR A 28 -0.89 -18.85 9.48
C TYR A 28 -1.73 -17.62 9.75
N SER A 29 -2.04 -17.34 11.03
CA SER A 29 -2.80 -16.14 11.41
C SER A 29 -2.06 -14.85 11.06
N LEU A 30 -0.73 -14.84 11.25
CA LEU A 30 0.12 -13.70 10.88
C LEU A 30 0.19 -13.50 9.36
N HIS A 31 0.22 -14.61 8.62
CA HIS A 31 0.23 -14.63 7.16
C HIS A 31 -1.07 -14.06 6.57
N ASP A 32 -2.23 -14.52 7.04
CA ASP A 32 -3.54 -14.01 6.61
C ASP A 32 -3.68 -12.49 6.88
N LEU A 33 -3.16 -12.02 8.01
CA LEU A 33 -3.12 -10.61 8.37
C LEU A 33 -2.24 -9.79 7.42
N LEU A 34 -1.05 -10.30 7.08
CA LEU A 34 -0.13 -9.64 6.15
C LEU A 34 -0.68 -9.59 4.72
N ASP A 35 -1.31 -10.66 4.26
CA ASP A 35 -1.94 -10.72 2.93
C ASP A 35 -3.14 -9.76 2.85
N SER A 36 -4.00 -9.76 3.87
CA SER A 36 -5.14 -8.83 3.96
C SER A 36 -4.69 -7.37 3.97
N LEU A 37 -3.65 -7.06 4.75
CA LEU A 37 -3.09 -5.72 4.82
C LEU A 37 -2.49 -5.30 3.47
N THR A 38 -1.74 -6.18 2.82
CA THR A 38 -1.11 -5.92 1.52
C THR A 38 -2.16 -5.65 0.44
N ASN A 39 -3.23 -6.44 0.39
CA ASN A 39 -4.34 -6.24 -0.55
C ASN A 39 -5.08 -4.93 -0.30
N THR A 40 -5.30 -4.58 0.97
CA THR A 40 -5.90 -3.30 1.36
C THR A 40 -5.03 -2.12 0.92
N MET A 41 -3.72 -2.19 1.16
CA MET A 41 -2.77 -1.17 0.72
C MET A 41 -2.77 -1.01 -0.80
N LEU A 42 -2.76 -2.11 -1.55
CA LEU A 42 -2.80 -2.08 -3.01
C LEU A 42 -4.10 -1.47 -3.54
N SER A 43 -5.25 -1.79 -2.93
CA SER A 43 -6.54 -1.18 -3.30
C SER A 43 -6.53 0.32 -3.06
N ASN A 44 -6.06 0.76 -1.89
CA ASN A 44 -5.98 2.19 -1.58
C ASN A 44 -5.07 2.94 -2.56
N ILE A 45 -3.94 2.35 -2.97
CA ILE A 45 -3.05 2.93 -3.97
C ILE A 45 -3.76 3.09 -5.32
N LYS A 46 -4.51 2.07 -5.76
CA LYS A 46 -5.32 2.15 -6.99
C LYS A 46 -6.38 3.24 -6.92
N ASP A 47 -7.08 3.36 -5.80
CA ASP A 47 -8.12 4.37 -5.63
C ASP A 47 -7.55 5.80 -5.67
N VAL A 48 -6.37 6.00 -5.06
CA VAL A 48 -5.61 7.27 -5.18
C VAL A 48 -5.25 7.54 -6.64
N TYR A 49 -4.78 6.53 -7.39
CA TYR A 49 -4.42 6.69 -8.81
C TYR A 49 -5.63 6.98 -9.70
N ASN A 50 -6.78 6.37 -9.44
CA ASN A 50 -8.00 6.67 -10.21
C ASN A 50 -8.54 8.06 -9.90
N THR A 51 -8.52 8.45 -8.62
CA THR A 51 -8.91 9.79 -8.19
C THR A 51 -7.98 10.85 -8.80
N ARG A 52 -6.69 10.55 -8.96
CA ARG A 52 -5.77 11.40 -9.73
C ARG A 52 -6.29 11.68 -11.11
N ILE A 53 -6.49 10.64 -11.91
CA ILE A 53 -6.73 10.78 -13.35
C ILE A 53 -7.93 11.71 -13.55
N ALA A 54 -8.97 11.48 -12.76
CA ALA A 54 -10.16 12.32 -12.78
C ALA A 54 -9.91 13.78 -12.36
N LEU A 55 -8.96 14.05 -11.46
CA LEU A 55 -8.58 15.41 -11.05
C LEU A 55 -7.65 16.08 -12.07
N GLU A 56 -6.71 15.35 -12.68
CA GLU A 56 -5.87 15.84 -13.78
C GLU A 56 -6.73 16.26 -14.97
N GLU A 57 -7.65 15.39 -15.41
CA GLU A 57 -8.56 15.68 -16.52
C GLU A 57 -9.44 16.92 -16.24
N LYS A 58 -9.91 17.07 -15.00
CA LYS A 58 -10.69 18.25 -14.58
C LYS A 58 -9.84 19.52 -14.56
N LEU A 59 -8.62 19.43 -14.04
CA LEU A 59 -7.72 20.58 -13.98
C LEU A 59 -7.34 21.04 -15.40
N ASP A 60 -7.04 20.11 -16.29
CA ASP A 60 -6.75 20.39 -17.70
C ASP A 60 -7.94 21.04 -18.39
N CYS A 61 -9.15 20.52 -18.16
CA CYS A 61 -10.38 21.13 -18.68
C CYS A 61 -10.54 22.58 -18.21
N ILE A 62 -10.39 22.84 -16.91
CA ILE A 62 -10.53 24.19 -16.33
C ILE A 62 -9.45 25.13 -16.88
N VAL A 63 -8.19 24.72 -16.90
CA VAL A 63 -7.06 25.57 -17.32
C VAL A 63 -7.15 25.88 -18.81
N GLU A 64 -7.28 24.86 -19.65
CA GLU A 64 -7.19 25.03 -21.11
C GLU A 64 -8.48 25.56 -21.73
N THR A 65 -9.63 25.25 -21.14
CA THR A 65 -10.93 25.62 -21.70
C THR A 65 -11.49 26.84 -20.99
N GLU A 66 -11.72 26.78 -19.69
CA GLU A 66 -12.48 27.83 -19.00
C GLU A 66 -11.63 29.07 -18.73
N LEU A 67 -10.46 28.89 -18.11
CA LEU A 67 -9.60 30.00 -17.70
C LEU A 67 -8.96 30.71 -18.89
N LYS A 68 -8.54 29.95 -19.90
CA LYS A 68 -8.00 30.52 -21.14
C LYS A 68 -9.04 31.32 -21.92
N ILE A 69 -10.27 30.82 -22.05
CA ILE A 69 -11.38 31.59 -22.65
C ILE A 69 -11.62 32.88 -21.87
N CYS A 70 -11.64 32.82 -20.53
CA CYS A 70 -11.80 34.01 -19.71
C CYS A 70 -10.63 34.99 -19.87
N LEU A 71 -9.40 34.51 -20.02
CA LEU A 71 -8.21 35.35 -20.27
C LEU A 71 -8.30 36.06 -21.60
N ASP A 72 -8.64 35.33 -22.66
CA ASP A 72 -8.79 35.90 -24.00
C ASP A 72 -9.92 36.95 -24.07
N LEU A 73 -10.98 36.78 -23.26
CA LEU A 73 -12.13 37.69 -23.22
C LEU A 73 -11.96 38.89 -22.28
N ALA A 74 -11.38 38.69 -21.10
CA ALA A 74 -11.33 39.71 -20.04
C ALA A 74 -9.96 40.40 -19.95
N ASN A 75 -8.88 39.72 -20.34
CA ASN A 75 -7.50 40.20 -20.34
C ASN A 75 -7.10 40.95 -19.05
N THR A 76 -7.42 40.36 -17.89
CA THR A 76 -7.18 40.95 -16.56
C THR A 76 -6.03 40.29 -15.81
N PRO A 77 -5.14 41.05 -15.14
CA PRO A 77 -4.01 40.52 -14.38
C PRO A 77 -4.37 39.53 -13.27
N ALA A 78 -5.54 39.67 -12.64
CA ALA A 78 -6.01 38.73 -11.61
C ALA A 78 -6.23 37.32 -12.18
N LEU A 79 -6.65 37.24 -13.44
CA LEU A 79 -6.91 35.96 -14.10
C LEU A 79 -5.62 35.32 -14.60
N GLU A 80 -4.61 36.13 -14.97
CA GLU A 80 -3.26 35.64 -15.28
C GLU A 80 -2.60 35.04 -14.03
N ALA A 81 -2.80 35.68 -12.87
CA ALA A 81 -2.32 35.16 -11.59
C ALA A 81 -2.97 33.80 -11.25
N ILE A 82 -4.29 33.68 -11.39
CA ILE A 82 -5.02 32.41 -11.17
C ILE A 82 -4.53 31.33 -12.15
N HIS A 83 -4.31 31.67 -13.42
CA HIS A 83 -3.79 30.72 -14.41
C HIS A 83 -2.39 30.21 -14.04
N SER A 84 -1.49 31.10 -13.60
CA SER A 84 -0.17 30.70 -13.10
C SER A 84 -0.25 29.83 -11.85
N GLU A 85 -1.12 30.16 -10.89
CA GLU A 85 -1.35 29.32 -9.71
C GLU A 85 -1.87 27.92 -10.08
N CYS A 86 -2.74 27.81 -11.10
CA CYS A 86 -3.19 26.51 -11.61
C CYS A 86 -2.06 25.70 -12.25
N ILE A 87 -1.13 26.34 -12.96
CA ILE A 87 0.06 25.67 -13.51
C ILE A 87 0.95 25.14 -12.38
N GLU A 88 1.26 25.97 -11.39
CA GLU A 88 2.07 25.53 -10.24
C GLU A 88 1.40 24.39 -9.47
N LEU A 89 0.08 24.44 -9.31
CA LEU A 89 -0.67 23.35 -8.69
C LEU A 89 -0.56 22.07 -9.51
N LYS A 90 -0.65 22.15 -10.84
CA LYS A 90 -0.46 21.01 -11.75
C LYS A 90 0.92 20.38 -11.58
N GLU A 91 1.98 21.19 -11.52
CA GLU A 91 3.35 20.69 -11.31
C GLU A 91 3.52 19.99 -9.96
N ARG A 92 2.99 20.58 -8.88
CA ARG A 92 3.04 19.96 -7.54
C ARG A 92 2.28 18.64 -7.48
N ILE A 93 1.13 18.58 -8.15
CA ILE A 93 0.34 17.37 -8.31
C ILE A 93 1.17 16.29 -9.01
N SER A 94 1.87 16.62 -10.11
CA SER A 94 2.77 15.69 -10.81
C SER A 94 3.88 15.14 -9.91
N SER A 95 4.56 15.98 -9.12
CA SER A 95 5.63 15.53 -8.20
C SER A 95 5.14 14.58 -7.10
N ILE A 96 3.91 14.81 -6.60
CA ILE A 96 3.28 13.88 -5.65
C ILE A 96 3.09 12.50 -6.28
N TYR A 97 2.78 12.44 -7.58
CA TYR A 97 2.62 11.16 -8.27
C TYR A 97 3.91 10.42 -8.56
N GLU A 98 4.99 11.13 -8.86
CA GLU A 98 6.31 10.51 -8.93
C GLU A 98 6.64 9.82 -7.60
N THR A 99 6.38 10.51 -6.48
CA THR A 99 6.57 9.95 -5.13
C THR A 99 5.69 8.72 -4.89
N PHE A 100 4.42 8.74 -5.31
CA PHE A 100 3.54 7.58 -5.17
C PHE A 100 3.99 6.39 -6.03
N GLY A 101 4.46 6.63 -7.26
CA GLY A 101 5.02 5.57 -8.11
C GLY A 101 6.27 4.93 -7.49
N GLU A 102 7.11 5.73 -6.83
CA GLU A 102 8.25 5.21 -6.07
C GLU A 102 7.81 4.33 -4.88
N ILE A 103 6.75 4.74 -4.16
CA ILE A 103 6.18 3.97 -3.06
C ILE A 103 5.63 2.63 -3.58
N GLU A 104 4.86 2.65 -4.67
CA GLU A 104 4.32 1.43 -5.29
C GLU A 104 5.44 0.46 -5.70
N SER A 105 6.49 0.97 -6.34
CA SER A 105 7.69 0.19 -6.70
C SER A 105 8.39 -0.43 -5.48
N ARG A 106 8.46 0.31 -4.37
CA ARG A 106 9.04 -0.21 -3.11
C ARG A 106 8.18 -1.30 -2.50
N ILE A 107 6.86 -1.12 -2.47
CA ILE A 107 5.92 -2.15 -1.99
C ILE A 107 6.03 -3.41 -2.84
N GLY A 108 6.07 -3.27 -4.17
CA GLY A 108 6.26 -4.41 -5.09
C GLY A 108 7.56 -5.17 -4.82
N ARG A 109 8.65 -4.47 -4.52
CA ARG A 109 9.93 -5.10 -4.12
C ARG A 109 9.81 -5.84 -2.79
N CYS A 110 9.18 -5.25 -1.79
CA CYS A 110 8.93 -5.93 -0.50
C CYS A 110 8.13 -7.22 -0.70
N PHE A 111 7.09 -7.19 -1.55
CA PHE A 111 6.29 -8.35 -1.87
C PHE A 111 7.10 -9.46 -2.56
N SER A 112 7.92 -9.10 -3.55
CA SER A 112 8.82 -10.06 -4.21
C SER A 112 9.82 -10.71 -3.25
N ILE A 113 10.37 -9.94 -2.29
CA ILE A 113 11.27 -10.48 -1.27
C ILE A 113 10.53 -11.45 -0.35
N LEU A 114 9.34 -11.07 0.13
CA LEU A 114 8.50 -11.94 0.98
C LEU A 114 8.20 -13.26 0.29
N ASN A 115 7.80 -13.22 -0.99
CA ASN A 115 7.54 -14.43 -1.78
C ASN A 115 8.78 -15.30 -1.98
N HIS A 116 9.98 -14.70 -2.06
CA HIS A 116 11.21 -15.47 -2.22
C HIS A 116 11.57 -16.28 -0.97
N TYR A 117 11.18 -15.81 0.22
CA TYR A 117 11.31 -16.58 1.47
C TYR A 117 10.19 -17.62 1.67
N GLN A 118 9.16 -17.62 0.82
CA GLN A 118 8.07 -18.60 0.82
C GLN A 118 8.34 -19.80 -0.11
N SER A 119 9.39 -19.75 -0.96
CA SER A 119 9.82 -20.79 -1.90
C SER A 119 11.12 -21.46 -1.49
#